data_AF-A0AAW3AJW2-F1
#
_entry.id   AF-A0AAW3AJW2-F1
#
_cell.length_a   1.000
_cell.length_b   1.000
_cell.length_c   1.000
_cell.angle_alpha   90.00
_cell.angle_beta   90.00
_cell.angle_gamma   90.00
#
_symmetry.space_group_name_H-M   'P 1'
#
loop_
_entity.id
_entity.type
_entity.pdbx_description
1 polymer ?
#
loop_
_entity_poly.entity_id
_entity_poly.type
_entity_poly.pdbx_seq_one_letter_code
_entity_poly.pdbx_strand_id
1 'polypeptide(L)'
;MDSSDTPIGMQNVGYLTICLSPSHKLSYADMERLQKKAEPRCATPQVLMHMTYEIKGNGIERVIYSVYEIGVQPLTLLQLKVDNLVDIMDGFTKLSNVFERNVSLTGASPVSVDEAKQVDTVNLQSARQQELEVLAREKASLTKCILELNRKL
;
A
#
# COMPACT_ATOMS: atom_id res chain seq x y z
N MET A 1 2.34 21.22 -1.29
CA MET A 1 3.69 20.70 -1.60
C MET A 1 3.53 19.82 -2.82
N ASP A 2 4.47 19.93 -3.74
CA ASP A 2 4.29 19.67 -5.15
C ASP A 2 3.99 18.21 -5.50
N SER A 3 3.09 18.03 -6.48
CA SER A 3 2.76 16.74 -7.10
C SER A 3 3.88 16.21 -8.01
N SER A 4 5.13 16.60 -7.75
CA SER A 4 6.33 16.24 -8.51
C SER A 4 6.95 14.90 -8.12
N ASP A 5 6.52 14.34 -6.99
CA ASP A 5 7.22 13.20 -6.36
C ASP A 5 6.57 11.84 -6.62
N THR A 6 5.41 11.79 -7.27
CA THR A 6 4.78 10.52 -7.67
C THR A 6 5.44 10.00 -8.96
N PRO A 7 6.10 8.82 -8.93
CA PRO A 7 6.67 8.21 -10.13
C PRO A 7 5.60 7.99 -11.20
N ILE A 8 6.03 8.03 -12.47
CA ILE A 8 5.14 7.80 -13.62
C ILE A 8 4.43 6.45 -13.46
N GLY A 9 3.10 6.48 -13.49
CA GLY A 9 2.25 5.30 -13.32
C GLY A 9 1.83 4.97 -11.88
N MET A 10 2.25 5.75 -10.88
CA MET A 10 1.80 5.58 -9.48
C MET A 10 0.75 6.62 -9.10
N GLN A 11 -0.32 6.17 -8.43
CA GLN A 11 -1.35 7.03 -7.85
C GLN A 11 -1.21 7.04 -6.32
N ASN A 12 -1.15 8.23 -5.73
CA ASN A 12 -1.24 8.37 -4.28
C ASN A 12 -2.69 8.14 -3.84
N VAL A 13 -2.90 7.07 -3.06
CA VAL A 13 -4.22 6.68 -2.53
C VAL A 13 -4.46 7.23 -1.12
N GLY A 14 -3.42 7.71 -0.43
CA GLY A 14 -3.56 8.29 0.90
C GLY A 14 -2.32 8.13 1.79
N TYR A 15 -2.56 8.06 3.10
CA TYR A 15 -1.51 8.04 4.12
C TYR A 15 -1.53 6.75 4.95
N LEU A 16 -0.36 6.34 5.43
CA LEU A 16 -0.19 5.24 6.38
C LEU A 16 0.48 5.78 7.65
N THR A 17 -0.15 5.58 8.80
CA THR A 17 0.43 5.85 10.12
C THR A 17 0.59 4.54 10.87
N ILE A 18 1.82 4.23 11.29
CA ILE A 18 2.12 3.08 12.15
C ILE A 18 2.63 3.63 13.49
N CYS A 19 2.01 3.22 14.59
CA CYS A 19 2.43 3.62 15.93
C CYS A 19 2.57 2.43 16.88
N LEU A 20 3.52 2.54 17.82
CA LEU A 20 3.61 1.69 18.99
C LEU A 20 2.85 2.38 20.13
N SER A 21 1.70 1.84 20.54
CA SER A 21 0.83 2.48 21.53
C SER A 21 0.00 1.43 22.31
N PRO A 22 -0.29 1.66 23.60
CA PRO A 22 -1.16 0.79 24.39
C PRO A 22 -2.64 0.92 24.01
N SER A 23 -3.01 1.86 23.14
CA SER A 23 -4.39 2.02 22.68
C SER A 23 -4.46 2.38 21.20
N HIS A 24 -5.46 1.84 20.51
CA HIS A 24 -5.75 2.15 19.12
C HIS A 24 -6.56 3.44 19.04
N LYS A 25 -5.86 4.58 19.01
CA LYS A 25 -6.45 5.92 18.95
C LYS A 25 -5.66 6.78 17.98
N LEU A 26 -6.38 7.54 17.17
CA LEU A 26 -5.79 8.52 16.26
C LEU A 26 -5.04 9.59 17.05
N SER A 27 -3.86 9.96 16.56
CA SER A 27 -3.15 11.12 17.10
C SER A 27 -3.86 12.41 16.70
N TYR A 28 -3.59 13.51 17.42
CA TYR A 28 -4.11 14.83 17.03
C TYR A 28 -3.67 15.23 15.61
N ALA A 29 -2.44 14.87 15.23
CA ALA A 29 -1.93 15.10 13.87
C ALA A 29 -2.70 14.29 12.82
N ASP A 30 -3.05 13.04 13.10
CA ASP A 30 -3.86 12.21 12.21
C ASP A 30 -5.30 12.73 12.11
N MET A 31 -5.89 13.19 13.22
CA MET A 31 -7.20 13.83 13.21
C MET A 31 -7.19 15.13 12.39
N GLU A 32 -6.16 15.95 12.53
CA GLU A 32 -6.01 17.16 11.71
C GLU A 32 -5.90 16.81 10.22
N ARG A 33 -5.15 15.76 9.87
CA ARG A 33 -5.05 15.26 8.49
C ARG A 33 -6.40 14.80 7.95
N LEU A 34 -7.18 14.08 8.74
CA LEU A 34 -8.52 13.62 8.36
C LEU A 34 -9.50 14.77 8.11
N GLN A 35 -9.34 15.88 8.84
CA GLN A 35 -10.20 17.06 8.72
C GLN A 35 -9.77 18.01 7.60
N LYS A 36 -8.53 17.89 7.08
CA LYS A 36 -8.09 18.66 5.91
C LYS A 36 -8.98 18.27 4.74
N LYS A 37 -9.65 19.27 4.15
CA LYS A 37 -10.42 19.07 2.92
C LYS A 37 -9.50 18.45 1.87
N ALA A 38 -9.98 17.39 1.24
CA ALA A 38 -9.28 16.76 0.13
C ALA A 38 -8.88 17.83 -0.90
N GLU A 39 -7.62 17.83 -1.33
CA GLU A 39 -7.16 18.80 -2.31
C GLU A 39 -8.00 18.68 -3.59
N PRO A 40 -8.41 19.80 -4.21
CA PRO A 40 -9.37 19.84 -5.32
C PRO A 40 -8.89 19.18 -6.62
N ARG A 41 -7.74 18.50 -6.61
CA ARG A 41 -7.12 17.84 -7.77
C ARG A 41 -7.06 16.32 -7.69
N CYS A 42 -7.51 15.70 -6.60
CA CYS A 42 -7.56 14.24 -6.50
C CYS A 42 -8.92 13.71 -6.96
N ALA A 43 -8.93 12.99 -8.07
CA ALA A 43 -10.14 12.32 -8.60
C ALA A 43 -10.60 11.12 -7.76
N THR A 44 -9.76 10.64 -6.83
CA THR A 44 -10.03 9.51 -5.95
C THR A 44 -10.12 9.93 -4.48
N PRO A 45 -11.07 9.37 -3.71
CA PRO A 45 -11.13 9.60 -2.27
C PRO A 45 -9.82 9.13 -1.63
N GLN A 46 -9.18 10.02 -0.87
CA GLN A 46 -7.96 9.70 -0.16
C GLN A 46 -8.29 9.01 1.17
N VAL A 47 -7.46 8.06 1.57
CA VAL A 47 -7.66 7.30 2.82
C VAL A 47 -6.52 7.51 3.81
N LEU A 48 -6.81 7.35 5.09
CA LEU A 48 -5.79 7.20 6.14
C LEU A 48 -5.88 5.79 6.71
N MET A 49 -4.82 5.00 6.54
CA MET A 49 -4.66 3.74 7.25
C MET A 49 -3.89 3.98 8.56
N HIS A 50 -4.53 3.72 9.68
CA HIS A 50 -3.93 3.81 11.01
C HIS A 50 -3.69 2.40 11.55
N MET A 51 -2.43 2.06 11.83
CA MET A 51 -2.01 0.81 12.44
C MET A 51 -1.40 1.07 13.82
N THR A 52 -1.83 0.29 14.81
CA THR A 52 -1.25 0.28 16.14
C THR A 52 -0.67 -1.10 16.42
N TYR A 53 0.60 -1.12 16.80
CA TYR A 53 1.26 -2.28 17.36
C TYR A 53 1.25 -2.15 18.89
N GLU A 54 0.70 -3.15 19.57
CA GLU A 54 0.56 -3.24 21.02
C GLU A 54 1.37 -4.45 21.51
N ILE A 55 2.38 -4.19 22.35
CA ILE A 55 3.14 -5.24 23.04
C ILE A 55 2.51 -5.40 24.42
N LYS A 56 1.87 -6.55 24.66
CA LYS A 56 1.36 -6.89 26.00
C LYS A 56 2.45 -7.62 26.77
N GLY A 57 2.61 -7.28 28.05
CA GLY A 57 3.64 -7.87 28.93
C GLY A 57 3.53 -9.38 29.17
N ASN A 58 2.53 -10.04 28.59
CA ASN A 58 2.33 -11.49 28.64
C ASN A 58 2.88 -12.23 27.40
N GLY A 59 3.73 -11.59 26.59
CA GLY A 59 4.27 -12.17 25.36
C GLY A 59 3.28 -12.21 24.19
N ILE A 60 2.13 -11.55 24.34
CA ILE A 60 1.16 -11.40 23.25
C ILE A 60 1.43 -10.09 22.53
N GLU A 61 1.70 -10.19 21.23
CA GLU A 61 1.81 -9.04 20.34
C GLU A 61 0.51 -8.90 19.55
N ARG A 62 0.01 -7.68 19.42
CA ARG A 62 -1.23 -7.39 18.71
C ARG A 62 -1.02 -6.26 17.71
N VAL A 63 -1.48 -6.46 16.48
CA VAL A 63 -1.59 -5.41 15.46
C VAL A 63 -3.07 -5.11 15.27
N ILE A 64 -3.46 -3.85 15.44
CA ILE A 64 -4.82 -3.36 15.20
C ILE A 64 -4.76 -2.33 14.07
N TYR A 65 -5.67 -2.41 13.11
CA TYR A 65 -5.74 -1.46 12.01
C TYR A 65 -7.15 -0.90 11.85
N SER A 66 -7.22 0.35 11.38
CA SER A 66 -8.44 1.04 10.97
C SER A 66 -8.16 1.87 9.72
N VAL A 67 -9.11 1.93 8.80
CA VAL A 67 -9.01 2.74 7.58
C VAL A 67 -10.09 3.81 7.62
N TYR A 68 -9.70 5.06 7.42
CA TYR A 68 -10.59 6.21 7.47
C TYR A 68 -10.62 6.92 6.13
N GLU A 69 -11.78 7.47 5.77
CA GLU A 69 -11.90 8.38 4.63
C GLU A 69 -11.51 9.81 5.05
N ILE A 70 -10.69 10.48 4.23
CA ILE A 70 -10.23 11.84 4.49
C ILE A 70 -11.25 12.86 3.97
N GLY A 71 -11.49 13.91 4.76
CA GLY A 71 -12.32 15.05 4.36
C GLY A 71 -13.82 14.87 4.60
N VAL A 72 -14.23 13.78 5.27
CA VAL A 72 -15.64 13.48 5.60
C VAL A 72 -15.90 13.71 7.09
N GLN A 73 -17.02 14.36 7.41
CA GLN A 73 -17.49 14.57 8.78
C GLN A 73 -18.97 14.14 8.91
N PRO A 74 -19.33 13.23 9.84
CA PRO A 74 -18.48 12.56 10.83
C PRO A 74 -17.44 11.63 10.21
N LEU A 75 -16.38 11.32 10.98
CA LEU A 75 -15.32 10.41 10.54
C LEU A 75 -15.93 9.08 10.10
N THR A 76 -15.62 8.67 8.86
CA THR A 76 -16.15 7.45 8.26
C THR A 76 -15.08 6.37 8.25
N LEU A 77 -15.39 5.22 8.88
CA LEU A 77 -14.54 4.04 8.88
C LEU A 77 -14.84 3.21 7.63
N LEU A 78 -13.81 2.89 6.85
CA LEU A 78 -13.90 2.05 5.67
C LEU A 78 -13.62 0.59 6.02
N GLN A 79 -14.40 -0.31 5.44
CA GLN A 79 -14.17 -1.75 5.56
C GLN A 79 -13.00 -2.15 4.66
N LEU A 80 -11.91 -2.63 5.27
CA LEU A 80 -10.78 -3.20 4.53
C LEU A 80 -11.04 -4.69 4.28
N LYS A 81 -11.22 -5.04 3.01
CA LYS A 81 -11.17 -6.44 2.55
C LYS A 81 -9.77 -6.74 2.02
N VAL A 82 -9.14 -7.78 2.56
CA VAL A 82 -7.88 -8.32 2.05
C VAL A 82 -8.25 -9.53 1.21
N ASP A 83 -8.05 -9.43 -0.10
CA ASP A 83 -8.32 -10.55 -0.99
C ASP A 83 -7.36 -11.70 -0.65
N ASN A 84 -7.94 -12.87 -0.41
CA ASN A 84 -7.21 -14.09 -0.09
C ASN A 84 -7.55 -15.16 -1.16
N LEU A 85 -6.71 -16.20 -1.28
CA LEU A 85 -6.88 -17.25 -2.29
C LEU A 85 -8.19 -18.02 -2.13
N VAL A 86 -8.75 -18.08 -0.92
CA VAL A 86 -9.98 -18.84 -0.61
C VAL A 86 -11.22 -18.08 -1.11
N ASP A 87 -11.30 -16.77 -0.90
CA ASP A 87 -12.40 -15.91 -1.31
C ASP A 87 -12.51 -15.75 -2.84
N ILE A 88 -11.43 -16.02 -3.56
CA ILE A 88 -11.38 -15.98 -5.03
C ILE A 88 -12.05 -17.22 -5.65
N MET A 89 -12.05 -18.36 -4.94
CA MET A 89 -12.58 -19.63 -5.46
C MET A 89 -14.12 -19.66 -5.53
N ASP A 90 -14.82 -18.92 -4.66
CA ASP A 90 -16.29 -18.79 -4.70
C ASP A 90 -16.78 -17.82 -5.81
N GLY A 91 -15.85 -17.16 -6.52
CA GLY A 91 -16.13 -16.01 -7.38
C GLY A 91 -15.52 -16.11 -8.78
N PHE A 92 -15.33 -17.30 -9.36
CA PHE A 92 -14.78 -17.45 -10.72
C PHE A 92 -15.56 -16.67 -11.81
N THR A 93 -16.79 -16.23 -11.54
CA THR A 93 -17.58 -15.36 -12.44
C THR A 93 -17.34 -13.86 -12.26
N LYS A 94 -16.66 -13.40 -11.21
CA LYS A 94 -16.38 -11.96 -10.94
C LYS A 94 -15.00 -11.49 -11.41
N LEU A 95 -14.14 -12.40 -11.87
CA LEU A 95 -12.76 -12.08 -12.27
C LEU A 95 -12.66 -11.32 -13.60
N SER A 96 -13.72 -11.29 -14.42
CA SER A 96 -13.75 -10.53 -15.69
C SER A 96 -13.53 -9.03 -15.50
N ASN A 97 -13.94 -8.45 -14.37
CA ASN A 97 -13.79 -7.00 -14.12
C ASN A 97 -12.44 -6.60 -13.50
N VAL A 98 -11.67 -7.57 -12.97
CA VAL A 98 -10.35 -7.28 -12.36
C VAL A 98 -9.28 -7.10 -13.46
N PHE A 99 -9.43 -7.78 -14.59
CA PHE A 99 -8.54 -7.61 -15.74
C PHE A 99 -8.85 -6.35 -16.56
N GLU A 100 -10.07 -5.83 -16.59
CA GLU A 100 -10.37 -4.59 -17.33
C GLU A 100 -9.64 -3.35 -16.77
N ARG A 101 -9.36 -3.30 -15.46
CA ARG A 101 -8.76 -2.10 -14.83
C ARG A 101 -7.25 -1.94 -15.01
N ASN A 102 -6.53 -2.99 -15.42
CA ASN A 102 -5.07 -2.96 -15.52
C ASN A 102 -4.51 -3.17 -16.95
N VAL A 103 -5.37 -3.23 -17.97
CA VAL A 103 -4.96 -3.47 -19.38
C VAL A 103 -4.26 -2.26 -20.03
N SER A 104 -4.16 -1.09 -19.38
CA SER A 104 -3.56 0.09 -20.01
C SER A 104 -2.06 0.33 -19.73
N LEU A 105 -1.31 -0.65 -19.20
CA LEU A 105 0.12 -0.45 -18.90
C LEU A 105 1.12 -1.19 -19.80
N THR A 106 0.69 -1.94 -20.81
CA THR A 106 1.60 -2.41 -21.86
C THR A 106 0.89 -2.44 -23.20
N GLY A 107 1.48 -1.78 -24.22
CA GLY A 107 0.99 -1.81 -25.59
C GLY A 107 0.98 -3.25 -26.11
N ALA A 108 -0.19 -3.89 -26.10
CA ALA A 108 -0.38 -5.21 -26.66
C ALA A 108 -0.75 -5.10 -28.14
N SER A 109 0.20 -5.42 -29.01
CA SER A 109 -0.07 -5.81 -30.40
C SER A 109 -0.92 -7.09 -30.38
N PRO A 110 -1.96 -7.23 -31.22
CA PRO A 110 -2.84 -8.38 -31.19
C PRO A 110 -2.11 -9.60 -31.78
N VAL A 111 -1.63 -10.49 -30.92
CA VAL A 111 -1.22 -11.84 -31.34
C VAL A 111 -2.43 -12.76 -31.17
N SER A 112 -2.84 -13.34 -32.30
CA SER A 112 -3.95 -14.29 -32.42
C SER A 112 -3.75 -15.48 -31.49
N VAL A 113 -4.87 -15.87 -30.87
CA VAL A 113 -5.04 -17.00 -29.96
C VAL A 113 -4.69 -18.31 -30.68
N ASP A 114 -3.69 -19.01 -30.16
CA ASP A 114 -3.55 -20.46 -30.39
C ASP A 114 -3.47 -21.13 -29.01
N GLU A 115 -4.33 -22.13 -28.82
CA GLU A 115 -4.64 -22.80 -27.57
C GLU A 115 -3.46 -23.66 -27.07
N ALA A 116 -2.46 -23.02 -26.48
CA ALA A 116 -1.51 -23.69 -25.60
C ALA A 116 -1.80 -23.25 -24.16
N LYS A 117 -2.08 -24.22 -23.28
CA LYS A 117 -2.14 -24.06 -21.83
C LYS A 117 -0.83 -23.44 -21.32
N GLN A 118 -0.72 -22.11 -21.39
CA GLN A 118 0.31 -21.35 -20.72
C GLN A 118 -0.15 -21.21 -19.28
N VAL A 119 0.25 -22.17 -18.44
CA VAL A 119 0.38 -21.86 -17.03
C VAL A 119 1.45 -20.77 -16.98
N ASP A 120 1.03 -19.53 -16.77
CA ASP A 120 1.92 -18.46 -16.34
C ASP A 120 2.46 -18.85 -14.97
N THR A 121 3.43 -19.76 -14.94
CA THR A 121 4.42 -19.79 -13.87
C THR A 121 5.07 -18.41 -13.93
N VAL A 122 4.60 -17.51 -13.07
CA VAL A 122 5.24 -16.22 -12.82
C VAL A 122 6.68 -16.55 -12.51
N ASN A 123 7.53 -16.38 -13.51
CA ASN A 123 8.94 -16.65 -13.44
C ASN A 123 9.52 -15.50 -12.62
N LEU A 124 9.38 -15.58 -11.30
CA LEU A 124 10.11 -14.81 -10.30
C LEU A 124 11.57 -15.25 -10.41
N GLN A 125 12.18 -14.91 -11.54
CA GLN A 125 13.54 -15.27 -11.88
C GLN A 125 14.45 -14.69 -10.81
N SER A 126 15.26 -15.57 -10.22
CA SER A 126 16.25 -15.32 -9.15
C SER A 126 17.09 -14.05 -9.32
N ALA A 127 17.32 -13.60 -10.55
CA ALA A 127 18.03 -12.37 -10.87
C ALA A 127 17.36 -11.11 -10.26
N ARG A 128 16.02 -11.01 -10.33
CA ARG A 128 15.28 -9.86 -9.77
C ARG A 128 15.25 -9.89 -8.24
N GLN A 129 15.25 -11.08 -7.66
CA GLN A 129 15.32 -11.22 -6.20
C GLN A 129 16.70 -10.81 -5.67
N GLN A 130 17.78 -11.25 -6.32
CA GLN A 130 19.14 -10.89 -5.93
C GLN A 130 19.40 -9.38 -6.09
N GLU A 131 18.89 -8.77 -7.16
CA GLU A 131 18.96 -7.32 -7.38
C GLU A 131 18.20 -6.56 -6.28
N LEU A 132 16.99 -7.00 -5.92
CA LEU A 132 16.21 -6.40 -4.84
C LEU A 132 16.93 -6.47 -3.48
N GLU A 133 17.60 -7.59 -3.19
CA GLU A 133 18.40 -7.74 -1.97
C GLU A 133 19.59 -6.78 -1.94
N VAL A 134 20.30 -6.61 -3.06
CA VAL A 134 21.42 -5.67 -3.16
C VAL A 134 20.93 -4.25 -2.91
N LEU A 135 19.84 -3.84 -3.57
CA LEU A 135 19.22 -2.52 -3.38
C LEU A 135 18.77 -2.30 -1.93
N ALA A 136 18.19 -3.32 -1.30
CA ALA A 136 17.76 -3.23 0.10
C ALA A 136 18.96 -3.02 1.05
N ARG A 137 20.07 -3.72 0.83
CA ARG A 137 21.30 -3.55 1.63
C ARG A 137 21.95 -2.19 1.42
N GLU A 138 21.98 -1.70 0.19
CA GLU A 138 22.48 -0.37 -0.12
C GLU A 138 21.64 0.71 0.57
N LYS A 139 20.30 0.64 0.45
CA LYS A 139 19.38 1.55 1.13
C LYS A 139 19.58 1.55 2.64
N ALA A 140 19.73 0.37 3.26
CA ALA A 140 19.97 0.26 4.69
C ALA A 140 21.30 0.93 5.10
N SER A 141 22.35 0.73 4.30
CA SER A 141 23.68 1.29 4.54
C SER A 141 23.67 2.82 4.46
N LEU A 142 23.03 3.37 3.42
CA LEU A 142 22.86 4.81 3.25
C LEU A 142 22.01 5.41 4.38
N THR A 143 20.91 4.76 4.76
CA THR A 143 20.04 5.21 5.86
C THR A 143 20.82 5.28 7.18
N LYS A 144 21.63 4.26 7.47
CA LYS A 144 22.50 4.25 8.65
C LYS A 144 23.48 5.43 8.62
N CYS A 145 24.15 5.65 7.50
CA CYS A 145 25.10 6.77 7.34
C CYS A 145 24.42 8.13 7.59
N ILE A 146 23.24 8.36 7.01
CA ILE A 146 22.45 9.59 7.23
C ILE A 146 22.12 9.79 8.71
N LEU A 147 21.66 8.74 9.40
CA LEU A 147 21.33 8.81 10.83
C LEU A 147 22.57 9.11 11.70
N GLU A 148 23.73 8.54 11.36
CA GLU A 148 24.98 8.80 12.08
C GLU A 148 25.49 10.23 11.85
N LEU A 149 25.37 10.76 10.62
CA LEU A 149 25.71 12.14 10.32
C LEU A 149 24.78 13.12 11.04
N ASN A 150 23.48 12.87 11.04
CA ASN A 150 22.49 13.69 11.77
C ASN A 150 22.70 13.69 13.29
N ARG A 151 23.34 12.67 13.86
CA ARG A 151 23.69 12.63 15.30
C ARG A 151 24.95 13.42 15.65
N LYS A 152 25.78 13.76 14.67
CA LYS A 152 27.04 14.50 14.85
C LYS A 152 26.89 16.01 14.65
N LEU A 153 25.74 16.44 14.12
CA LEU A 153 25.30 17.84 14.01
C LEU A 153 24.60 18.26 15.31
#